data_AF-A0A443SB69-F1
#
_entry.id   AF-A0A443SB69-F1
#
_cell.length_a   1.000
_cell.length_b   1.000
_cell.length_c   1.000
_cell.angle_alpha   90.00
_cell.angle_beta   90.00
_cell.angle_gamma   90.00
#
_symmetry.space_group_name_H-M   'P 1'
#
loop_
_entity.id
_entity.type
_entity.pdbx_description
1 polymer ?
#
loop_
_entity_poly.entity_id
_entity_poly.type
_entity_poly.pdbx_seq_one_letter_code
_entity_poly.pdbx_strand_id
1 'polypeptide(L)'
;MDAAKSKLHQRYSNMIRTAARIGGSADPKVNMKLKAAIEEAKAMNVRKEVIDRALEKAQNAKIVPCILEIQGPGGCFFVANCETDNVSTLRHDIKKLLRKTKRYIIVY
;
A
#
# COMPACT_ATOMS: atom_id res chain seq x y z
N MET A 1 19.74 -14.67 -8.42
CA MET A 1 18.65 -15.39 -7.73
C MET A 1 17.30 -14.79 -8.14
N ASP A 2 16.48 -15.63 -8.78
CA ASP A 2 15.15 -15.41 -9.38
C ASP A 2 14.41 -14.08 -9.15
N ALA A 3 14.51 -13.15 -10.10
CA ALA A 3 13.70 -11.92 -10.13
C ALA A 3 12.18 -12.20 -10.12
N ALA A 4 11.75 -13.32 -10.72
CA ALA A 4 10.35 -13.75 -10.72
C ALA A 4 9.84 -14.10 -9.31
N LYS A 5 10.65 -14.81 -8.50
CA LYS A 5 10.29 -15.14 -7.11
C LYS A 5 10.26 -13.90 -6.22
N SER A 6 11.20 -12.97 -6.42
CA SER A 6 11.19 -11.68 -5.70
C SER A 6 9.91 -10.87 -5.99
N LYS A 7 9.50 -10.79 -7.26
CA LYS A 7 8.26 -10.11 -7.67
C LYS A 7 7.01 -10.79 -7.09
N LEU A 8 7.00 -12.13 -7.05
CA LEU A 8 5.91 -12.92 -6.46
C LEU A 8 5.78 -12.62 -4.96
N HIS A 9 6.89 -12.67 -4.21
CA HIS A 9 6.93 -12.34 -2.79
C HIS A 9 6.44 -10.92 -2.53
N GLN A 10 6.87 -9.95 -3.34
CA GLN A 10 6.43 -8.56 -3.22
C GLN A 10 4.92 -8.42 -3.47
N ARG A 11 4.38 -9.12 -4.47
CA ARG A 11 2.94 -9.14 -4.77
C ARG A 11 2.13 -9.67 -3.58
N TYR A 12 2.50 -10.83 -3.04
CA TYR A 12 1.79 -11.41 -1.88
C TYR A 12 1.97 -10.58 -0.61
N SER A 13 3.14 -10.00 -0.37
CA SER A 13 3.36 -9.09 0.77
C SER A 13 2.44 -7.86 0.72
N ASN A 14 2.23 -7.28 -0.47
CA ASN A 14 1.30 -6.16 -0.65
C ASN A 14 -0.17 -6.61 -0.50
N MET A 15 -0.51 -7.80 -1.00
CA MET A 15 -1.86 -8.36 -0.89
C MET A 15 -2.26 -8.61 0.56
N ILE A 16 -1.36 -9.20 1.36
CA ILE A 16 -1.56 -9.44 2.81
C ILE A 16 -1.77 -8.12 3.55
N ARG A 17 -0.90 -7.13 3.31
CA ARG A 17 -1.04 -5.78 3.91
C ARG A 17 -2.37 -5.12 3.55
N THR A 18 -2.80 -5.25 2.30
CA THR A 18 -4.07 -4.69 1.83
C THR A 18 -5.27 -5.41 2.45
N ALA A 19 -5.23 -6.74 2.55
CA ALA A 19 -6.29 -7.53 3.17
C ALA A 19 -6.43 -7.21 4.68
N ALA A 20 -5.30 -7.06 5.38
CA ALA A 20 -5.29 -6.62 6.78
C ALA A 20 -5.89 -5.22 6.94
N ARG A 21 -5.54 -4.27 6.06
CA ARG A 21 -6.10 -2.92 6.05
C ARG A 21 -7.61 -2.91 5.80
N ILE A 22 -8.08 -3.60 4.76
CA ILE A 22 -9.52 -3.62 4.40
C ILE A 22 -10.35 -4.30 5.48
N GLY A 23 -9.83 -5.35 6.12
CA GLY A 23 -10.54 -6.04 7.19
C GLY A 23 -10.34 -5.45 8.58
N GLY A 24 -9.64 -4.32 8.72
CA GLY A 24 -9.48 -3.59 9.98
C GLY A 24 -8.65 -4.30 11.07
N SER A 25 -8.22 -5.54 10.84
CA SER A 25 -7.43 -6.33 11.77
C SER A 25 -6.36 -7.12 11.03
N ALA A 26 -5.16 -7.11 11.61
CA ALA A 26 -4.02 -7.93 11.19
C ALA A 26 -4.08 -9.36 11.77
N ASP A 27 -5.16 -9.74 12.47
CA ASP A 27 -5.36 -11.10 12.96
C ASP A 27 -6.11 -11.97 11.91
N PRO A 28 -5.48 -13.04 11.38
CA PRO A 28 -6.12 -13.97 10.44
C PRO A 28 -7.34 -14.71 10.99
N LYS A 29 -7.52 -14.77 12.32
CA LYS A 29 -8.70 -15.40 12.94
C LYS A 29 -9.94 -14.52 12.83
N VAL A 30 -9.75 -13.21 12.89
CA VAL A 30 -10.83 -12.21 12.83
C VAL A 30 -11.11 -11.82 11.37
N ASN A 31 -10.07 -11.76 10.54
CA ASN A 31 -10.15 -11.31 9.16
C ASN A 31 -10.08 -12.48 8.16
N MET A 32 -11.25 -12.94 7.70
CA MET A 32 -11.33 -14.06 6.73
C MET A 32 -10.62 -13.75 5.40
N LYS A 33 -10.61 -12.48 4.96
CA LYS A 33 -9.89 -12.08 3.73
C LYS A 33 -8.38 -12.20 3.90
N LEU A 34 -7.87 -11.84 5.07
CA LEU A 34 -6.46 -11.98 5.42
C LEU A 34 -6.05 -13.45 5.48
N LYS A 35 -6.89 -14.31 6.08
CA LYS A 35 -6.67 -15.76 6.11
C LYS A 35 -6.56 -16.34 4.71
N ALA A 36 -7.49 -16.01 3.82
CA ALA A 36 -7.45 -16.48 2.42
C ALA A 36 -6.16 -16.03 1.72
N ALA A 37 -5.75 -14.76 1.89
CA ALA A 37 -4.53 -14.24 1.30
C ALA A 37 -3.25 -14.93 1.81
N ILE A 38 -3.22 -15.32 3.09
CA ILE A 38 -2.09 -16.05 3.70
C ILE A 38 -2.03 -17.49 3.16
N GLU A 39 -3.16 -18.18 3.06
CA GLU A 39 -3.21 -19.53 2.53
C GLU A 39 -2.79 -19.57 1.06
N GLU A 40 -3.23 -18.60 0.25
CA GLU A 40 -2.77 -18.46 -1.13
C GLU A 40 -1.26 -18.17 -1.23
N ALA A 41 -0.73 -17.32 -0.34
CA ALA A 41 0.71 -17.06 -0.30
C ALA A 41 1.52 -18.31 0.05
N LYS A 42 1.04 -19.14 0.99
CA LYS A 42 1.66 -20.43 1.33
C LYS A 42 1.61 -21.40 0.15
N ALA A 43 0.47 -21.49 -0.54
CA ALA A 43 0.31 -22.34 -1.73
C ALA A 43 1.28 -21.94 -2.86
N MET A 44 1.63 -20.66 -2.96
CA MET A 44 2.59 -20.13 -3.94
C MET A 44 4.05 -20.16 -3.47
N ASN A 45 4.36 -20.93 -2.42
CA ASN A 45 5.70 -21.07 -1.85
C ASN A 45 6.34 -19.74 -1.40
N VAL A 46 5.53 -18.77 -0.97
CA VAL A 46 6.05 -17.55 -0.34
C VAL A 46 6.65 -17.90 1.01
N ARG A 47 7.87 -17.42 1.28
CA ARG A 47 8.56 -17.66 2.56
C ARG A 47 7.76 -17.09 3.73
N LYS A 48 7.70 -17.84 4.83
CA LYS A 48 7.00 -17.45 6.05
C LYS A 48 7.45 -16.07 6.58
N GLU A 49 8.75 -15.79 6.56
CA GLU A 49 9.34 -14.50 6.94
C GLU A 49 8.74 -13.29 6.19
N VAL A 50 8.36 -13.46 4.93
CA VAL A 50 7.75 -12.39 4.11
C VAL A 50 6.31 -12.13 4.54
N ILE A 51 5.59 -13.19 4.90
CA ILE A 51 4.22 -13.13 5.42
C ILE A 51 4.22 -12.46 6.79
N ASP A 52 5.07 -12.92 7.70
CA ASP A 52 5.17 -12.40 9.07
C ASP A 52 5.55 -10.91 9.07
N ARG A 53 6.54 -10.51 8.25
CA ARG A 53 6.91 -9.10 8.08
C ARG A 53 5.78 -8.25 7.48
N ALA A 54 4.96 -8.83 6.60
CA ALA A 54 3.82 -8.12 6.03
C ALA A 54 2.72 -7.88 7.09
N LEU A 55 2.47 -8.86 7.96
CA LEU A 55 1.53 -8.78 9.07
C LEU A 55 1.98 -7.77 10.13
N GLU A 56 3.24 -7.84 10.54
CA GLU A 56 3.82 -6.91 11.51
C GLU A 56 3.73 -5.45 11.02
N LYS A 57 4.02 -5.22 9.74
CA LYS A 57 3.85 -3.89 9.12
C LYS A 57 2.39 -3.45 9.07
N ALA A 58 1.45 -4.37 8.81
CA ALA A 58 0.04 -4.03 8.78
C ALA A 58 -0.50 -3.70 10.18
N GLN A 59 -0.04 -4.41 11.21
CA GLN A 59 -0.44 -4.17 12.60
C GLN A 59 0.08 -2.82 13.13
N ASN A 60 1.31 -2.45 12.78
CA ASN A 60 1.95 -1.23 13.24
C ASN A 60 1.75 -0.03 12.29
N ALA A 61 0.96 -0.18 11.24
CA ALA A 61 0.68 0.90 10.29
C ALA A 61 -0.15 2.00 10.99
N LYS A 62 0.51 3.09 11.37
CA LYS A 62 -0.16 4.29 11.86
C LYS A 62 -0.73 5.06 10.67
N ILE A 63 -2.03 4.94 10.47
CA ILE A 63 -2.75 5.74 9.50
C ILE A 63 -2.84 7.16 10.06
N VAL A 64 -2.25 8.12 9.34
CA VAL A 64 -2.33 9.54 9.66
C VAL A 64 -3.19 10.25 8.62
N PRO A 65 -4.04 11.20 9.04
CA PRO A 65 -4.72 12.07 8.10
C PRO A 65 -3.70 12.96 7.39
N CYS A 66 -3.93 13.20 6.11
CA CYS A 66 -3.17 14.09 5.26
C CYS A 66 -4.12 14.91 4.39
N ILE A 67 -3.70 16.13 4.05
CA ILE A 67 -4.34 16.91 3.01
C ILE A 67 -3.35 16.96 1.85
N LEU A 68 -3.85 16.67 0.66
CA LEU A 68 -3.09 16.75 -0.57
C LEU A 68 -3.63 17.89 -1.40
N GLU A 69 -2.77 18.85 -1.67
CA GLU A 69 -3.04 19.90 -2.63
C GLU A 69 -2.29 19.61 -3.93
N ILE A 70 -3.03 19.54 -5.03
CA ILE A 70 -2.51 19.26 -6.35
C ILE A 70 -2.91 20.38 -7.28
N GLN A 71 -1.92 21.05 -7.87
CA GLN A 71 -2.17 21.95 -8.97
C GLN A 71 -2.21 21.18 -10.29
N GLY A 72 -3.31 21.28 -11.02
CA GLY A 72 -3.51 20.66 -12.32
C GLY A 72 -3.23 21.59 -13.51
N PRO A 73 -3.38 21.07 -14.74
CA PRO A 73 -3.20 21.85 -15.95
C PRO A 73 -4.15 23.06 -16.01
N GLY A 74 -3.65 24.21 -16.45
CA GLY A 74 -4.46 25.43 -16.52
C GLY A 74 -4.65 26.16 -15.18
N GLY A 75 -3.92 25.77 -14.14
CA GLY A 75 -3.94 26.48 -12.84
C GLY A 75 -5.10 26.07 -11.92
N CYS A 76 -5.81 24.99 -12.23
CA CYS A 76 -6.82 24.43 -11.33
C CYS A 76 -6.16 23.81 -10.08
N PHE A 77 -6.85 23.87 -8.94
CA PHE A 77 -6.41 23.28 -7.69
C PHE A 77 -7.36 22.17 -7.27
N PHE A 78 -6.79 21.05 -6.83
CA PHE A 78 -7.49 19.94 -6.23
C PHE A 78 -7.03 19.79 -4.80
N VAL A 79 -7.98 19.71 -3.87
CA VAL A 79 -7.71 19.43 -2.47
C VAL A 79 -8.36 18.09 -2.15
N ALA A 80 -7.58 17.15 -1.61
CA ALA A 80 -8.04 15.83 -1.24
C ALA A 80 -7.67 15.52 0.21
N ASN A 81 -8.68 15.22 1.02
CA ASN A 81 -8.48 14.63 2.33
C ASN A 81 -8.14 13.14 2.14
N CYS A 82 -6.99 12.74 2.66
CA CYS A 82 -6.46 11.40 2.54
C CYS A 82 -6.05 10.86 3.90
N GLU A 83 -5.90 9.56 3.96
CA GLU A 83 -5.36 8.86 5.11
C GLU A 83 -4.27 7.93 4.60
N THR A 84 -3.09 7.98 5.21
CA THR A 84 -1.94 7.19 4.76
C THR A 84 -1.10 6.72 5.92
N ASP A 85 -0.50 5.55 5.77
CA ASP A 85 0.54 5.02 6.63
C ASP A 85 1.92 5.62 6.31
N ASN A 86 2.10 6.22 5.14
CA ASN A 86 3.37 6.84 4.72
C ASN A 86 3.19 7.99 3.72
N VAL A 87 3.30 9.23 4.21
CA VAL A 87 3.20 10.45 3.41
C VAL A 87 4.25 10.51 2.29
N SER A 88 5.47 10.03 2.54
CA SER A 88 6.55 10.04 1.54
C SER A 88 6.27 9.10 0.37
N THR A 89 5.72 7.91 0.64
CA THR A 89 5.28 6.97 -0.40
C THR A 89 4.10 7.52 -1.18
N LEU A 90 3.09 8.06 -0.50
CA LEU A 90 1.94 8.71 -1.14
C LEU A 90 2.37 9.86 -2.06
N ARG A 91 3.26 10.73 -1.58
CA ARG A 91 3.89 11.80 -2.38
C ARG A 91 4.57 11.26 -3.62
N HIS A 92 5.37 10.20 -3.47
CA HIS A 92 6.09 9.61 -4.59
C HIS A 92 5.14 9.02 -5.63
N ASP A 93 4.11 8.29 -5.21
CA ASP A 93 3.15 7.65 -6.09
C ASP A 93 2.27 8.68 -6.82
N ILE A 94 1.82 9.73 -6.13
CA ILE A 94 1.07 10.83 -6.75
C ILE A 94 1.96 11.57 -7.74
N LYS A 95 3.23 11.87 -7.39
CA LYS A 95 4.17 12.45 -8.34
C LYS A 95 4.32 11.55 -9.57
N LYS A 96 4.43 10.24 -9.40
CA LYS A 96 4.57 9.32 -10.53
C LYS A 96 3.31 9.29 -11.40
N LEU A 97 2.13 9.31 -10.80
CA LEU A 97 0.84 9.33 -11.50
C LEU A 97 0.69 10.60 -12.34
N LEU A 98 0.93 11.75 -11.71
CA LEU A 98 0.80 13.05 -12.34
C LEU A 98 1.91 13.32 -13.37
N ARG A 99 3.03 12.58 -13.37
CA ARG A 99 4.10 12.73 -14.39
C ARG A 99 3.57 12.60 -15.82
N LYS A 100 2.46 11.88 -16.01
CA LYS A 100 1.75 11.76 -17.29
C LYS A 100 1.08 13.08 -17.74
N THR A 101 0.68 13.96 -16.82
CA THR A 101 -0.02 15.23 -17.11
C THR A 101 0.91 16.44 -17.25
N LYS A 102 2.24 16.23 -17.28
CA LYS A 102 3.33 17.19 -17.61
C LYS A 102 3.43 18.50 -16.80
N ARG A 103 2.45 18.88 -15.97
CA ARG A 103 2.47 20.10 -15.13
C ARG A 103 1.65 19.89 -13.85
N TYR A 104 2.33 19.69 -12.73
CA TYR A 104 1.72 19.64 -11.41
C TYR A 104 2.74 19.96 -10.31
N ILE A 105 2.24 20.56 -9.24
CA ILE A 105 2.96 20.83 -7.99
C ILE A 105 2.15 20.20 -6.87
N ILE A 106 2.83 19.56 -5.91
CA ILE A 106 2.21 19.04 -4.70
C ILE A 106 2.65 19.91 -3.53
N VAL A 107 1.69 20.48 -2.81
CA VAL A 107 1.90 21.32 -1.62
C VAL A 107 1.28 20.61 -0.40
N TYR A 108 1.88 20.80 0.78
CA TYR A 108 1.57 20.11 2.05
C TYR A 108 1.08 21.10 3.08
#